data_AF-A0A929CG75-F1
#
_entry.id   AF-A0A929CG75-F1
#
_cell.length_a   1.000
_cell.length_b   1.000
_cell.length_c   1.000
_cell.angle_alpha   90.00
_cell.angle_beta   90.00
_cell.angle_gamma   90.00
#
_symmetry.space_group_name_H-M   'P 1'
#
loop_
_entity.id
_entity.type
_entity.pdbx_description
1 polymer ?
#
loop_
_entity_poly.entity_id
_entity_poly.type
_entity_poly.pdbx_seq_one_letter_code
_entity_poly.pdbx_strand_id
1 'polypeptide(L)'
;MAKVGVILSGCGVYDGSEIHEAVITLLALDRAGAEAVCMAPDMEQGVVNHLTGEPVEGAVRNVLEESARITRGNISDIATISASDIDALILPGGFGAAKNLCDFAFKGPDCKVHPQVARLVWEIVTAKKPLAAICIAPALVSKVLGNEQLAHQLT
;
A
#
# COMPACT_ATOMS: atom_id res chain seq x y z
N MET A 1 0.18 -15.03 17.50
CA MET A 1 0.00 -13.60 17.26
C MET A 1 -0.48 -13.46 15.83
N ALA A 2 -1.55 -12.69 15.57
CA ALA A 2 -2.00 -12.49 14.19
C ALA A 2 -0.97 -11.63 13.45
N LYS A 3 -0.60 -12.02 12.23
CA LYS A 3 0.31 -11.27 11.36
C LYS A 3 -0.49 -10.45 10.36
N VAL A 4 -0.31 -9.14 10.32
CA VAL A 4 -1.05 -8.27 9.41
C VAL A 4 -0.07 -7.61 8.45
N GLY A 5 -0.23 -7.91 7.16
CA GLY A 5 0.52 -7.27 6.11
C GLY A 5 0.12 -5.80 5.97
N VAL A 6 1.10 -4.90 5.87
CA VAL A 6 0.88 -3.46 5.62
C VAL A 6 1.66 -3.06 4.37
N ILE A 7 0.96 -2.73 3.27
CA ILE A 7 1.59 -2.28 2.03
C ILE A 7 1.77 -0.77 2.07
N LEU A 8 3.04 -0.32 2.07
CA LEU A 8 3.42 1.08 1.97
C LEU A 8 3.82 1.44 0.54
N SER A 9 3.79 2.72 0.23
CA SER A 9 4.00 3.25 -1.12
C SER A 9 4.99 4.40 -1.19
N GLY A 10 5.80 4.61 -0.14
CA GLY A 10 6.73 5.74 0.04
C GLY A 10 6.48 6.43 1.38
N CYS A 11 7.01 7.64 1.59
CA CYS A 11 6.90 8.36 2.87
C CYS A 11 6.50 9.84 2.69
N GLY A 12 5.22 10.09 2.47
CA GLY A 12 4.66 11.43 2.28
C GLY A 12 3.37 11.40 1.46
N VAL A 13 2.38 12.21 1.82
CA VAL A 13 1.04 12.14 1.20
C VAL A 13 1.03 12.36 -0.31
N TYR A 14 1.92 13.16 -0.90
CA TYR A 14 1.89 13.49 -2.34
C TYR A 14 2.67 12.53 -3.23
N ASP A 15 3.63 11.80 -2.67
CA ASP A 15 4.53 10.91 -3.43
C ASP A 15 4.69 9.51 -2.83
N GLY A 16 4.01 9.21 -1.73
CA GLY A 16 4.08 7.93 -1.03
C GLY A 16 2.86 7.65 -0.16
N SER A 17 3.07 6.90 0.93
CA SER A 17 2.03 6.63 1.92
C SER A 17 1.72 7.89 2.73
N GLU A 18 0.44 8.09 3.05
CA GLU A 18 0.03 9.08 4.05
C GLU A 18 0.59 8.65 5.42
N ILE A 19 1.42 9.51 6.02
CA ILE A 19 2.24 9.15 7.17
C ILE A 19 1.36 8.91 8.40
N HIS A 20 0.32 9.72 8.61
CA HIS A 20 -0.55 9.57 9.77
C HIS A 20 -1.40 8.29 9.67
N GLU A 21 -1.99 7.99 8.52
CA GLU A 21 -2.73 6.76 8.25
C GLU A 21 -1.84 5.54 8.50
N ALA A 22 -0.61 5.56 7.99
CA ALA A 22 0.35 4.47 8.21
C ALA A 22 0.69 4.31 9.70
N VAL A 23 1.06 5.39 10.40
CA VAL A 23 1.42 5.34 11.82
C VAL A 23 0.24 4.92 12.70
N ILE A 24 -0.97 5.44 12.43
CA ILE A 24 -2.19 5.07 13.15
C ILE A 24 -2.55 3.61 12.90
N THR A 25 -2.40 3.12 11.67
CA THR A 25 -2.58 1.70 11.33
C THR A 25 -1.65 0.84 12.16
N LEU A 26 -0.35 1.16 12.18
CA LEU A 26 0.64 0.41 12.95
C LEU A 26 0.36 0.45 14.46
N LEU A 27 -0.02 1.62 14.99
CA LEU A 27 -0.40 1.78 16.40
C LEU A 27 -1.65 0.96 16.76
N ALA A 28 -2.65 0.91 15.87
CA ALA A 28 -3.87 0.15 16.11
C ALA A 28 -3.60 -1.37 16.11
N LEU A 29 -2.74 -1.85 15.20
CA LEU A 29 -2.31 -3.24 15.16
C LEU A 29 -1.53 -3.64 16.42
N ASP A 30 -0.58 -2.80 16.84
CA ASP A 30 0.20 -3.02 18.07
C ASP A 30 -0.71 -3.09 19.31
N ARG A 31 -1.65 -2.15 19.45
CA ARG A 31 -2.63 -2.14 20.55
C ARG A 31 -3.56 -3.36 20.55
N ALA A 32 -3.83 -3.93 19.38
CA ALA A 32 -4.60 -5.16 19.25
C ALA A 32 -3.76 -6.43 19.49
N GLY A 33 -2.46 -6.29 19.76
CA GLY A 33 -1.54 -7.41 19.94
C GLY A 33 -1.26 -8.18 18.66
N ALA A 34 -1.33 -7.52 17.50
CA ALA A 34 -0.99 -8.09 16.20
C ALA A 34 0.43 -7.66 15.76
N GLU A 35 1.09 -8.52 14.98
CA GLU A 35 2.39 -8.24 14.38
C GLU A 35 2.18 -7.56 13.01
N ALA A 36 2.70 -6.34 12.83
CA ALA A 36 2.70 -5.69 11.52
C ALA A 36 3.87 -6.19 10.67
N VAL A 37 3.56 -6.85 9.56
CA VAL A 37 4.54 -7.24 8.54
C VAL A 37 4.49 -6.16 7.46
N CYS A 38 5.43 -5.23 7.46
CA CYS A 38 5.42 -4.12 6.51
C CYS A 38 6.13 -4.51 5.21
N MET A 39 5.60 -4.05 4.08
CA MET A 39 6.20 -4.26 2.77
C MET A 39 5.96 -3.09 1.81
N ALA A 40 6.82 -2.95 0.83
CA ALA A 40 6.66 -2.01 -0.27
C ALA A 40 7.33 -2.55 -1.54
N PRO A 41 6.92 -2.12 -2.75
CA PRO A 41 7.65 -2.44 -3.97
C PRO A 41 9.04 -1.80 -3.99
N ASP A 42 10.07 -2.56 -4.37
CA ASP A 42 11.40 -2.02 -4.67
C ASP A 42 11.42 -1.41 -6.08
N MET A 43 11.09 -0.12 -6.17
CA MET A 43 11.01 0.62 -7.44
C MET A 43 11.20 2.12 -7.24
N GLU A 44 11.47 2.83 -8.33
CA GLU A 44 11.57 4.30 -8.34
C GLU A 44 10.21 5.00 -8.23
N GLN A 45 10.20 6.18 -7.61
CA GLN A 45 9.09 7.14 -7.56
C GLN A 45 9.57 8.56 -7.87
N GLY A 46 8.66 9.38 -8.43
CA GLY A 46 8.86 10.82 -8.52
C GLY A 46 8.71 11.51 -7.17
N VAL A 47 9.37 12.65 -6.99
CA VAL A 47 9.41 13.38 -5.70
C VAL A 47 8.53 14.62 -5.75
N VAL A 48 7.80 14.89 -4.67
CA VAL A 48 7.02 16.12 -4.50
C VAL A 48 7.53 16.89 -3.28
N ASN A 49 7.77 18.18 -3.46
CA ASN A 49 8.04 19.05 -2.33
C ASN A 49 6.72 19.30 -1.58
N HIS A 50 6.61 18.70 -0.40
CA HIS A 50 5.38 18.77 0.40
C HIS A 50 5.07 20.17 0.95
N LEU A 51 6.04 21.09 0.98
CA LEU A 51 5.79 22.48 1.39
C LEU A 51 5.12 23.28 0.28
N THR A 52 5.53 23.07 -0.97
CA THR A 52 5.01 23.82 -2.13
C THR A 52 3.89 23.10 -2.87
N GLY A 53 3.79 21.77 -2.70
CA GLY A 53 2.90 20.91 -3.49
C GLY A 53 3.44 20.59 -4.88
N GLU A 54 4.62 21.10 -5.24
CA GLU A 54 5.16 21.02 -6.60
C GLU A 54 6.06 19.79 -6.79
N PRO A 55 6.02 19.13 -7.96
CA PRO A 55 7.00 18.13 -8.33
C PRO A 55 8.42 18.71 -8.31
N VAL A 56 9.39 17.92 -7.86
CA VAL A 56 10.81 18.26 -7.99
C VAL A 56 11.32 17.61 -9.27
N GLU A 57 11.39 18.37 -10.36
CA GLU A 57 11.77 17.85 -11.68
C GLU A 57 13.12 17.11 -11.65
N GLY A 58 13.15 15.92 -12.26
CA GLY A 58 14.34 15.07 -12.35
C GLY A 58 14.75 14.38 -11.04
N ALA A 59 14.12 14.69 -9.90
CA ALA A 59 14.40 14.01 -8.65
C ALA A 59 13.68 12.67 -8.58
N VAL A 60 14.42 11.65 -8.17
CA VAL A 60 13.96 10.27 -8.02
C VAL A 60 14.30 9.78 -6.62
N ARG A 61 13.42 8.95 -6.05
CA ARG A 61 13.65 8.19 -4.82
C ARG A 61 13.15 6.76 -5.00
N ASN A 62 13.52 5.86 -4.10
CA ASN A 62 13.03 4.49 -4.09
C ASN A 62 11.88 4.32 -3.09
N VAL A 63 10.79 3.66 -3.53
CA VAL A 63 9.56 3.44 -2.77
C VAL A 63 9.83 2.63 -1.49
N LEU A 64 10.61 1.55 -1.58
CA LEU A 64 10.94 0.68 -0.44
C LEU A 64 11.85 1.42 0.56
N GLU A 65 12.90 2.07 0.07
CA GLU A 65 13.84 2.84 0.90
C GLU A 65 13.12 3.96 1.66
N GLU A 66 12.25 4.70 0.99
CA GLU A 66 11.51 5.78 1.63
C GLU A 66 10.47 5.24 2.62
N SER A 67 9.78 4.15 2.29
CA SER A 67 8.85 3.48 3.20
C SER A 67 9.54 2.97 4.48
N ALA A 68 10.81 2.59 4.40
CA ALA A 68 11.60 2.17 5.56
C ALA A 68 11.73 3.26 6.64
N ARG A 69 11.53 4.54 6.29
CA ARG A 69 11.48 5.65 7.25
C ARG A 69 10.31 5.50 8.22
N ILE A 70 9.15 5.09 7.74
CA ILE A 70 7.93 4.89 8.55
C ILE A 70 8.13 3.71 9.51
N THR A 71 8.72 2.62 9.00
CA THR A 71 8.85 1.35 9.73
C THR A 71 10.16 1.21 10.51
N ARG A 72 10.99 2.26 10.51
CA ARG A 72 12.31 2.30 11.18
C ARG A 72 13.24 1.17 10.70
N GLY A 73 13.19 0.88 9.40
CA GLY A 73 13.99 -0.16 8.75
C GLY A 73 13.36 -1.56 8.76
N ASN A 74 12.25 -1.78 9.49
CA ASN A 74 11.58 -3.08 9.52
C ASN A 74 10.56 -3.21 8.38
N ILE A 75 11.05 -3.43 7.17
CA ILE A 75 10.22 -3.57 5.95
C ILE A 75 10.91 -4.51 4.96
N SER A 76 10.11 -5.25 4.19
CA SER A 76 10.58 -6.14 3.14
C SER A 76 10.07 -5.72 1.77
N ASP A 77 10.75 -6.16 0.71
CA ASP A 77 10.18 -6.11 -0.64
C ASP A 77 8.91 -6.97 -0.69
N ILE A 78 7.82 -6.40 -1.18
CA ILE A 78 6.54 -7.10 -1.39
C ILE A 78 6.68 -8.36 -2.26
N ALA A 79 7.67 -8.43 -3.15
CA ALA A 79 7.92 -9.61 -3.96
C ALA A 79 8.28 -10.85 -3.12
N THR A 80 8.76 -10.65 -1.89
CA THR A 80 9.18 -11.73 -0.97
C THR A 80 8.07 -12.22 -0.04
N ILE A 81 6.90 -11.56 -0.04
CA ILE A 81 5.78 -11.87 0.85
C ILE A 81 4.66 -12.55 0.08
N SER A 82 4.06 -13.59 0.67
CA SER A 82 2.91 -14.30 0.13
C SER A 82 1.73 -14.24 1.11
N ALA A 83 0.53 -14.57 0.63
CA ALA A 83 -0.61 -14.68 1.53
C ALA A 83 -0.45 -15.77 2.60
N SER A 84 0.47 -16.74 2.49
CA SER A 84 0.72 -17.69 3.59
C SER A 84 1.49 -17.10 4.76
N ASP A 85 2.17 -15.96 4.57
CA ASP A 85 3.01 -15.34 5.60
C ASP A 85 2.23 -14.42 6.56
N ILE A 86 1.00 -14.05 6.18
CA ILE A 86 0.15 -13.07 6.87
C ILE A 86 -1.30 -13.55 6.99
N ASP A 87 -2.00 -13.10 8.02
CA ASP A 87 -3.39 -13.44 8.33
C ASP A 87 -4.40 -12.42 7.79
N ALA A 88 -3.98 -11.19 7.55
CA ALA A 88 -4.78 -10.11 6.95
C ALA A 88 -3.88 -9.11 6.19
N LEU A 89 -4.49 -8.25 5.37
CA LEU A 89 -3.78 -7.21 4.60
C LEU A 89 -4.42 -5.83 4.79
N ILE A 90 -3.59 -4.80 4.98
CA ILE A 90 -4.01 -3.41 5.06
C ILE A 90 -3.21 -2.56 4.06
N LEU A 91 -3.89 -1.66 3.37
CA LEU A 91 -3.28 -0.66 2.49
C LEU A 91 -3.63 0.75 3.00
N PRO A 92 -2.71 1.43 3.71
CA PRO A 92 -2.82 2.87 3.94
C PRO A 92 -2.90 3.65 2.62
N GLY A 93 -3.48 4.83 2.66
CA GLY A 93 -3.61 5.71 1.51
C GLY A 93 -2.38 6.55 1.23
N GLY A 94 -2.61 7.81 0.87
CA GLY A 94 -1.62 8.69 0.24
C GLY A 94 -1.62 8.54 -1.29
N PHE A 95 -1.18 9.58 -1.99
CA PHE A 95 -1.15 9.57 -3.46
C PHE A 95 -0.17 8.54 -4.01
N GLY A 96 0.82 8.08 -3.25
CA GLY A 96 1.65 6.93 -3.62
C GLY A 96 0.82 5.65 -3.87
N ALA A 97 -0.32 5.47 -3.19
CA ALA A 97 -1.22 4.36 -3.48
C ALA A 97 -1.84 4.46 -4.90
N ALA A 98 -1.99 5.68 -5.42
CA ALA A 98 -2.55 5.97 -6.74
C ALA A 98 -1.49 6.29 -7.82
N LYS A 99 -0.21 6.42 -7.45
CA LYS A 99 0.92 6.75 -8.34
C LYS A 99 1.98 5.65 -8.44
N ASN A 100 2.23 4.94 -7.33
CA ASN A 100 3.30 3.96 -7.20
C ASN A 100 2.73 2.53 -7.14
N LEU A 101 1.71 2.29 -6.31
CA LEU A 101 1.04 0.97 -6.25
C LEU A 101 0.14 0.72 -7.45
N CYS A 102 -0.34 1.78 -8.10
CA CYS A 102 -1.02 1.77 -9.39
C CYS A 102 -0.82 3.14 -10.05
N ASP A 103 -1.27 3.31 -11.29
CA ASP A 103 -1.21 4.59 -12.02
C ASP A 103 -2.59 5.29 -12.11
N PHE A 104 -3.47 5.08 -11.13
CA PHE A 104 -4.83 5.67 -11.08
C PHE A 104 -4.82 7.20 -11.10
N ALA A 105 -3.87 7.85 -10.46
CA ALA A 105 -3.74 9.31 -10.48
C ALA A 105 -3.53 9.86 -11.90
N PHE A 106 -3.02 9.04 -12.83
CA PHE A 106 -2.73 9.42 -14.20
C PHE A 106 -3.75 8.87 -15.21
N LYS A 107 -4.28 7.66 -14.97
CA LYS A 107 -5.11 6.92 -15.94
C LYS A 107 -6.54 6.67 -15.47
N GLY A 108 -6.91 7.05 -14.24
CA GLY A 108 -8.25 6.85 -13.70
C GLY A 108 -8.70 5.38 -13.82
N PRO A 109 -9.92 5.10 -14.31
CA PRO A 109 -10.43 3.73 -14.45
C PRO A 109 -9.58 2.80 -15.33
N ASP A 110 -8.80 3.35 -16.27
CA ASP A 110 -7.91 2.58 -17.15
C ASP A 110 -6.56 2.25 -16.52
N CYS A 111 -6.41 2.50 -15.22
CA CYS A 111 -5.17 2.26 -14.51
C CYS A 111 -4.72 0.81 -14.53
N LYS A 112 -3.44 0.61 -14.28
CA LYS A 112 -2.79 -0.67 -14.01
C LYS A 112 -2.25 -0.65 -12.59
N VAL A 113 -2.41 -1.77 -11.91
CA VAL A 113 -1.88 -1.99 -10.56
C VAL A 113 -0.52 -2.66 -10.68
N HIS A 114 0.41 -2.30 -9.80
CA HIS A 114 1.73 -2.93 -9.73
C HIS A 114 1.58 -4.45 -9.60
N PRO A 115 2.30 -5.28 -10.39
CA PRO A 115 2.03 -6.72 -10.48
C PRO A 115 2.08 -7.45 -9.14
N GLN A 116 3.05 -7.12 -8.28
CA GLN A 116 3.18 -7.75 -6.96
C GLN A 116 2.09 -7.31 -5.98
N VAL A 117 1.58 -6.08 -6.12
CA VAL A 117 0.46 -5.60 -5.30
C VAL A 117 -0.82 -6.32 -5.74
N ALA A 118 -1.07 -6.40 -7.05
CA ALA A 118 -2.22 -7.12 -7.60
C ALA A 118 -2.20 -8.60 -7.20
N ARG A 119 -1.03 -9.26 -7.30
CA ARG A 119 -0.82 -10.64 -6.84
C ARG A 119 -1.22 -10.80 -5.38
N LEU A 120 -0.62 -10.02 -4.47
CA LEU A 120 -0.84 -10.21 -3.04
C LEU A 120 -2.28 -9.91 -2.62
N VAL A 121 -2.91 -8.88 -3.20
CA VAL A 121 -4.34 -8.58 -3.00
C VAL A 121 -5.20 -9.78 -3.43
N TRP A 122 -4.93 -10.35 -4.60
CA TRP A 122 -5.66 -11.51 -5.10
C TRP A 122 -5.46 -12.74 -4.23
N GLU A 123 -4.23 -13.01 -3.78
CA GLU A 123 -3.92 -14.15 -2.92
C GLU A 123 -4.66 -14.06 -1.57
N ILE A 124 -4.72 -12.86 -0.96
CA ILE A 124 -5.41 -12.62 0.31
C ILE A 124 -6.91 -12.88 0.19
N VAL A 125 -7.54 -12.32 -0.85
CA VAL A 125 -8.98 -12.47 -1.07
C VAL A 125 -9.34 -13.91 -1.41
N THR A 126 -8.55 -14.58 -2.26
CA THR A 126 -8.75 -16.00 -2.59
C THR A 126 -8.57 -16.91 -1.38
N ALA A 127 -7.63 -16.57 -0.48
CA ALA A 127 -7.44 -17.24 0.80
C ALA A 127 -8.54 -16.90 1.83
N LYS A 128 -9.53 -16.07 1.47
CA LYS A 128 -10.62 -15.60 2.34
C LYS A 128 -10.11 -14.88 3.59
N LYS A 129 -8.98 -14.18 3.46
CA LYS A 129 -8.38 -13.39 4.54
C LYS A 129 -8.89 -11.96 4.50
N PRO A 130 -9.01 -11.28 5.66
CA PRO A 130 -9.46 -9.90 5.71
C PRO A 130 -8.54 -8.96 4.93
N LEU A 131 -9.14 -8.03 4.19
CA LEU A 131 -8.46 -6.96 3.47
C LEU A 131 -9.09 -5.62 3.83
N ALA A 132 -8.28 -4.65 4.23
CA ALA A 132 -8.70 -3.28 4.45
C ALA A 132 -7.89 -2.31 3.58
N ALA A 133 -8.55 -1.25 3.12
CA ALA A 133 -7.92 -0.19 2.35
C ALA A 133 -8.43 1.16 2.84
N ILE A 134 -7.54 2.14 2.94
CA ILE A 134 -7.82 3.45 3.55
C ILE A 134 -7.70 4.55 2.48
N CYS A 135 -8.52 5.59 2.59
CA CYS A 135 -8.45 6.79 1.77
C CYS A 135 -8.61 6.48 0.26
N ILE A 136 -7.61 6.71 -0.58
CA ILE A 136 -7.68 6.43 -2.04
C ILE A 136 -7.32 4.99 -2.41
N ALA A 137 -6.72 4.22 -1.49
CA ALA A 137 -6.34 2.83 -1.75
C ALA A 137 -7.50 1.91 -2.20
N PRO A 138 -8.77 2.08 -1.77
CA PRO A 138 -9.88 1.28 -2.31
C PRO A 138 -10.02 1.31 -3.83
N ALA A 139 -9.61 2.38 -4.51
CA ALA A 139 -9.64 2.44 -5.98
C ALA A 139 -8.75 1.37 -6.64
N LEU A 140 -7.56 1.11 -6.07
CA LEU A 140 -6.67 0.06 -6.55
C LEU A 140 -7.26 -1.34 -6.27
N VAL A 141 -7.88 -1.52 -5.11
CA VAL A 141 -8.53 -2.79 -4.74
C VAL A 141 -9.69 -3.09 -5.69
N SER A 142 -10.52 -2.09 -6.01
CA SER A 142 -11.58 -2.21 -7.00
C SER A 142 -11.02 -2.56 -8.38
N LYS A 143 -9.85 -2.03 -8.77
CA LYS A 143 -9.24 -2.39 -10.06
C LYS A 143 -8.78 -3.85 -10.09
N VAL A 144 -8.21 -4.36 -9.01
CA VAL A 144 -7.77 -5.77 -8.93
C VAL A 144 -8.96 -6.73 -8.92
N LEU A 145 -10.03 -6.40 -8.18
CA LEU A 145 -11.13 -7.33 -7.90
C LEU A 145 -12.39 -7.11 -8.76
N GLY A 146 -12.45 -6.02 -9.53
CA GLY A 146 -13.69 -5.54 -10.15
C GLY A 146 -14.34 -6.47 -11.17
N ASN A 147 -13.58 -7.42 -11.74
CA ASN A 147 -14.11 -8.39 -12.70
C ASN A 147 -14.68 -9.66 -12.04
N GLU A 148 -14.43 -9.88 -10.76
CA GLU A 148 -14.64 -11.18 -10.10
C GLU A 148 -16.05 -11.36 -9.50
N GLN A 149 -16.97 -10.40 -9.70
CA GLN A 149 -18.32 -10.39 -9.11
C GLN A 149 -18.35 -10.79 -7.62
N LEU A 150 -17.30 -10.42 -6.87
CA LEU A 150 -17.17 -10.81 -5.47
C LEU A 150 -18.25 -10.10 -4.64
N ALA A 151 -18.99 -10.89 -3.86
CA ALA A 151 -19.88 -10.37 -2.84
C ALA A 151 -19.02 -9.60 -1.82
N HIS A 152 -19.25 -8.30 -1.72
CA HIS A 152 -18.59 -7.42 -0.76
C HIS A 152 -19.64 -6.89 0.22
N GLN A 153 -19.25 -6.79 1.49
CA GLN A 153 -20.03 -6.12 2.51
C GLN A 153 -19.24 -4.89 2.94
N LEU A 154 -19.75 -3.70 2.59
CA LEU A 154 -19.23 -2.45 3.15
C LEU A 154 -19.65 -2.42 4.62
N THR A 155 -18.66 -2.38 5.52
CA THR A 155 -18.87 -2.23 6.97
C THR A 155 -18.46 -0.84 7.41
#